data_AF-A0A5K1FQS3-F1
#
_entry.id   AF-A0A5K1FQS3-F1
#
_cell.length_a   1.000
_cell.length_b   1.000
_cell.length_c   1.000
_cell.angle_alpha   90.00
_cell.angle_beta   90.00
_cell.angle_gamma   90.00
#
_symmetry.space_group_name_H-M   'P 1'
#
loop_
_entity.id
_entity.type
_entity.pdbx_description
1 polymer ?
#
loop_
_entity_poly.entity_id
_entity_poly.type
_entity_poly.pdbx_seq_one_letter_code
_entity_poly.pdbx_strand_id
1 'polypeptide(L)' 'TLVTGFARIFGQPVGIIGNNGILFTESALKGAHFIELCTQRNIPLIFLQNITGFM' A
#
# COMPACT_ATOMS: atom_id res chain seq x y z
N THR A 1 6.80 -1.51 -8.88
CA THR A 1 6.24 -0.14 -8.90
C THR A 1 5.39 0.18 -7.67
N LEU A 2 4.92 -0.82 -6.91
CA LEU A 2 4.18 -0.58 -5.67
C LEU A 2 5.12 -0.39 -4.46
N VAL A 3 5.05 0.78 -3.86
CA VAL A 3 5.71 1.17 -2.61
C VAL A 3 4.73 0.88 -1.46
N THR A 4 5.22 0.21 -0.42
CA THR A 4 4.43 -0.12 0.79
C THR A 4 5.27 0.24 2.00
N GLY A 5 4.68 0.85 3.03
CA GLY A 5 5.43 1.21 4.22
C GLY A 5 4.55 1.62 5.40
N PHE A 6 5.09 1.49 6.61
CA PHE A 6 4.43 1.99 7.82
C PHE A 6 4.89 3.41 8.12
N ALA A 7 3.98 4.25 8.58
CA ALA A 7 4.29 5.60 9.05
C ALA A 7 3.42 5.97 10.25
N ARG A 8 3.63 7.17 10.79
CA ARG A 8 2.73 7.79 11.76
C ARG A 8 2.31 9.16 11.24
N ILE A 9 1.01 9.41 11.19
CA ILE A 9 0.43 10.69 10.80
C ILE A 9 -0.37 11.20 11.99
N PHE A 10 -0.03 12.39 12.50
CA PHE A 10 -0.63 12.96 13.72
C PHE A 10 -0.66 11.98 14.90
N GLY A 11 0.39 11.15 15.05
CA GLY A 11 0.49 10.14 16.11
C GLY A 11 -0.26 8.83 15.84
N GLN A 12 -1.11 8.75 14.81
CA GLN A 12 -1.81 7.53 14.43
C GLN A 12 -0.91 6.65 13.53
N PRO A 13 -0.74 5.35 13.82
CA PRO A 13 -0.03 4.44 12.93
C PRO A 13 -0.84 4.25 11.66
N VAL A 14 -0.18 4.34 10.50
CA VAL A 14 -0.82 4.18 9.19
C VAL A 14 0.03 3.26 8.30
N GLY A 15 -0.64 2.51 7.44
CA GLY A 15 -0.02 1.75 6.35
C GLY A 15 -0.20 2.52 5.05
N ILE A 16 0.90 2.83 4.36
CA ILE A 16 0.89 3.58 3.11
C ILE A 16 1.15 2.62 1.96
N ILE A 17 0.30 2.69 0.93
CA ILE A 17 0.43 1.96 -0.32
C ILE A 17 0.47 3.00 -1.45
N GLY A 18 1.64 3.18 -2.05
CA GLY A 18 1.86 4.13 -3.13
C GLY A 18 2.18 3.41 -4.43
N ASN A 19 1.54 3.81 -5.51
CA ASN A 19 1.93 3.37 -6.85
C ASN A 19 2.85 4.41 -7.50
N ASN A 20 3.89 3.96 -8.20
CA ASN A 20 4.66 4.78 -9.14
C ASN A 20 4.78 4.07 -10.52
N GLY A 21 3.72 4.12 -11.34
CA GLY A 21 3.66 3.55 -12.69
C GLY A 21 2.78 2.30 -12.84
N ILE A 22 3.09 1.46 -13.82
CA ILE A 22 2.28 0.27 -14.17
C ILE A 22 2.28 -0.74 -13.02
N LEU A 23 1.12 -1.28 -12.65
CA LEU A 23 1.01 -2.38 -11.68
C LEU A 23 1.36 -3.70 -12.36
N PHE A 24 2.40 -4.37 -11.85
CA PHE A 24 2.74 -5.75 -12.21
C PHE A 24 2.12 -6.73 -11.21
N THR A 25 1.83 -7.96 -11.64
CA THR A 25 1.28 -9.03 -10.79
C THR A 25 2.08 -9.26 -9.50
N GLU A 26 3.41 -9.27 -9.57
CA GLU A 26 4.28 -9.41 -8.38
C GLU A 26 4.10 -8.23 -7.39
N SER A 27 3.89 -7.02 -7.91
CA SER A 27 3.62 -5.84 -7.09
C SER A 27 2.22 -5.91 -6.45
N ALA A 28 1.24 -6.52 -7.13
CA ALA A 28 -0.09 -6.74 -6.56
C ALA A 28 -0.06 -7.73 -5.39
N LEU A 29 0.69 -8.83 -5.50
CA LEU A 29 0.86 -9.81 -4.41
C LEU A 29 1.52 -9.16 -3.18
N LYS A 30 2.56 -8.35 -3.39
CA LYS A 30 3.18 -7.54 -2.33
C LYS A 30 2.17 -6.61 -1.64
N GLY A 31 1.32 -5.94 -2.41
CA GLY A 31 0.26 -5.08 -1.89
C GLY A 31 -0.75 -5.84 -1.05
N ALA A 32 -1.20 -7.01 -1.53
CA ALA A 32 -2.16 -7.86 -0.81
C ALA A 32 -1.61 -8.30 0.55
N HIS A 33 -0.38 -8.82 0.60
CA HIS A 33 0.27 -9.21 1.86
C HIS A 33 0.40 -8.03 2.84
N PHE A 34 0.69 -6.84 2.34
CA PHE A 34 0.79 -5.65 3.18
C PHE A 34 -0.57 -5.21 3.75
N ILE A 35 -1.64 -5.31 2.96
CA ILE A 35 -3.02 -5.03 3.38
C ILE A 35 -3.45 -6.01 4.47
N GLU A 36 -3.14 -7.30 4.32
CA GLU A 36 -3.43 -8.33 5.32
C GLU A 36 -2.75 -8.02 6.65
N LEU A 37 -1.46 -7.65 6.62
CA LEU A 37 -0.72 -7.25 7.82
C LEU A 37 -1.31 -6.01 8.51
N CYS A 38 -1.74 -5.01 7.74
CA CYS A 38 -2.37 -3.81 8.29
C CYS A 38 -3.74 -4.12 8.90
N THR A 39 -4.54 -4.95 8.22
CA THR A 39 -5.86 -5.42 8.68
C THR A 39 -5.73 -6.19 9.99
N GLN A 40 -4.78 -7.13 10.08
CA GLN A 40 -4.52 -7.91 11.30
C GLN A 40 -4.17 -7.02 12.50
N ARG A 41 -3.53 -5.87 12.26
CA ARG A 41 -3.05 -4.94 13.29
C ARG A 41 -3.99 -3.76 13.52
N ASN A 42 -5.16 -3.72 12.88
CA ASN A 42 -6.08 -2.57 12.88
C ASN A 42 -5.39 -1.24 12.50
N ILE A 43 -4.45 -1.30 11.55
CA ILE A 43 -3.73 -0.11 11.07
C ILE A 43 -4.51 0.47 9.88
N PRO A 44 -4.96 1.74 9.94
CA PRO A 44 -5.61 2.39 8.82
C PRO A 44 -4.69 2.50 7.60
N LEU A 45 -5.27 2.31 6.41
CA LEU A 45 -4.57 2.30 5.13
C LEU A 45 -4.74 3.63 4.39
N ILE A 46 -3.64 4.11 3.81
CA ILE A 46 -3.59 5.29 2.95
C ILE A 46 -3.10 4.85 1.58
N PHE A 47 -3.91 5.10 0.56
CA PHE A 47 -3.58 4.79 -0.82
C PHE A 47 -3.15 6.06 -1.56
N LEU A 48 -1.89 6.09 -2.01
CA LEU A 48 -1.37 7.12 -2.90
C LEU A 48 -1.38 6.58 -4.33
N GLN A 49 -2.49 6.83 -5.02
CA GLN A 49 -2.71 6.32 -6.36
C GLN A 49 -2.15 7.26 -7.42
N ASN A 50 -1.11 6.82 -8.12
CA ASN A 50 -0.58 7.42 -9.34
C ASN A 50 -0.56 6.37 -10.47
N ILE A 51 -1.73 5.78 -10.75
CA ILE A 51 -1.91 4.68 -11.70
C ILE A 51 -2.41 5.19 -13.05
N THR A 52 -1.75 4.76 -14.13
CA THR A 52 -2.22 4.95 -15.52
C THR A 52 -2.99 3.74 -16.07
N GLY A 53 -3.01 2.61 -15.34
CA GLY A 53 -3.71 1.37 -15.72
C GLY A 53 -3.09 0.11 -15.10
N PHE A 54 -3.64 -1.06 -15.44
CA PHE A 54 -3.13 -2.39 -15.07
C PHE A 54 -2.57 -3.09 -16.32
N MET A 55 -1.53 -3.92 -16.16
CA MET A 55 -1.01 -4.83 -17.18
C MET A 55 -0.83 -6.23 -16.58
#